data_AF-A0A3A4R488-F1
#
_entry.id   AF-A0A3A4R488-F1
#
_cell.length_a   1.000
_cell.length_b   1.000
_cell.length_c   1.000
_cell.angle_alpha   90.00
_cell.angle_beta   90.00
_cell.angle_gamma   90.00
#
_symmetry.space_group_name_H-M   'P 1'
#
loop_
_entity.id
_entity.type
_entity.pdbx_description
1 polymer ?
#
loop_
_entity_poly.entity_id
_entity_poly.type
_entity_poly.pdbx_seq_one_letter_code
_entity_poly.pdbx_strand_id
1 'polypeptide(L)'
;MVKIISFLLLSIMLSLSSLAQGKIFLEDEAEQLFGPVKQKTRLNTRVFEAFIDTHEHLMFKMDKAKINVLGRNRIPIIKQFESSADEVYHLFSSEVIRELIGKGKNPNTYIETREEVLSISNGIYV
;
A
#
# COMPACT_ATOMS: atom_id res chain seq x y z
N MET A 1 10.33 -38.96 13.73
CA MET A 1 9.70 -38.31 12.55
C MET A 1 8.70 -37.20 12.92
N VAL A 2 7.87 -37.33 13.96
CA VAL A 2 6.85 -36.32 14.32
C VAL A 2 7.42 -34.93 14.68
N LYS A 3 8.60 -34.87 15.31
CA LYS A 3 9.26 -33.60 15.69
C LYS A 3 9.77 -32.78 14.48
N ILE A 4 10.09 -33.42 13.36
CA ILE A 4 10.60 -32.75 12.16
C ILE A 4 9.45 -32.08 11.40
N ILE A 5 8.29 -32.73 11.36
CA ILE A 5 7.06 -32.20 10.75
C ILE A 5 6.57 -30.95 11.50
N SER A 6 6.69 -30.96 12.84
CA SER A 6 6.31 -29.80 13.67
C SER A 6 7.21 -28.58 13.45
N PHE A 7 8.49 -28.78 13.09
CA PHE A 7 9.41 -27.68 12.80
C PHE A 7 9.16 -27.07 11.41
N LEU A 8 8.81 -27.91 10.43
CA LEU A 8 8.50 -27.48 9.07
C LEU A 8 7.21 -26.64 8.99
N LEU A 9 6.19 -26.98 9.78
CA LEU A 9 4.95 -26.20 9.89
C LEU A 9 5.17 -24.82 10.53
N LEU A 10 6.12 -24.70 11.46
CA LEU A 10 6.44 -23.42 12.12
C LEU A 10 7.16 -22.45 11.18
N SER A 11 8.02 -22.95 10.27
CA SER A 11 8.69 -22.10 9.28
C SER A 11 7.76 -21.51 8.23
N ILE A 12 6.68 -22.21 7.87
CA ILE A 12 5.69 -21.69 6.90
C ILE A 12 4.93 -20.53 7.53
N MET A 13 4.53 -20.63 8.81
CA MET A 13 3.80 -19.58 9.51
C MET A 13 4.61 -18.28 9.70
N LEU A 14 5.95 -18.37 9.81
CA LEU A 14 6.83 -17.19 9.92
C LEU A 14 7.03 -16.45 8.58
N SER A 15 6.68 -17.06 7.44
CA SER A 15 6.71 -16.36 6.14
C SER A 15 5.47 -15.49 5.88
N LEU A 16 4.40 -15.67 6.67
CA LEU A 16 3.17 -14.88 6.55
C LEU A 16 3.16 -13.62 7.42
N SER A 17 4.19 -13.36 8.23
CA SER A 17 4.20 -12.24 9.19
C SER A 17 4.79 -10.92 8.65
N SER A 18 5.09 -10.80 7.35
CA SER A 18 5.59 -9.55 6.74
C SER A 18 4.47 -8.57 6.35
N LEU A 19 3.35 -8.55 7.07
CA LEU A 19 2.12 -7.80 6.73
C LEU A 19 2.27 -6.25 6.64
N ALA A 20 3.45 -5.70 6.90
CA ALA A 20 3.76 -4.27 6.78
C ALA A 20 4.71 -3.93 5.61
N GLN A 21 5.14 -4.91 4.82
CA GLN A 21 6.12 -4.70 3.74
C GLN A 21 5.44 -4.92 2.39
N GLY A 22 4.92 -3.83 1.81
CA GLY A 22 4.44 -3.85 0.43
C GLY A 22 5.56 -4.33 -0.51
N LYS A 23 5.21 -5.13 -1.51
CA LYS A 23 6.14 -5.57 -2.56
C LYS A 23 5.83 -4.78 -3.82
N ILE A 24 6.88 -4.33 -4.51
CA ILE A 24 6.77 -3.60 -5.78
C ILE A 24 6.77 -4.60 -6.93
N PHE A 25 5.82 -4.44 -7.84
CA PHE A 25 5.65 -5.22 -9.05
C PHE A 25 5.69 -4.31 -10.28
N LEU A 26 5.87 -4.90 -11.46
CA LEU A 26 5.50 -4.22 -12.70
C LEU A 26 3.97 -4.20 -12.84
N GLU A 27 3.44 -3.23 -13.60
CA GLU A 27 2.00 -3.06 -13.79
C GLU A 27 1.32 -4.30 -14.41
N ASP A 28 1.97 -4.93 -15.38
CA ASP A 28 1.50 -6.15 -16.03
C ASP A 28 1.51 -7.37 -15.09
N GLU A 29 2.57 -7.50 -14.28
CA GLU A 29 2.64 -8.51 -13.22
C GLU A 29 1.54 -8.31 -12.18
N ALA A 30 1.31 -7.06 -11.74
CA ALA A 30 0.27 -6.73 -10.78
C ALA A 30 -1.13 -7.00 -11.34
N GLU A 31 -1.36 -6.72 -12.63
CA GLU A 31 -2.63 -7.04 -13.29
C GLU A 31 -2.88 -8.56 -13.35
N GLN A 32 -1.84 -9.35 -13.62
CA GLN A 32 -1.96 -10.82 -13.60
C GLN A 32 -2.24 -11.37 -12.21
N LEU A 33 -1.62 -10.79 -11.16
CA LEU A 33 -1.72 -11.29 -9.79
C LEU A 33 -2.99 -10.83 -9.06
N PHE A 34 -3.40 -9.58 -9.29
CA PHE A 34 -4.43 -8.90 -8.50
C PHE A 34 -5.62 -8.41 -9.32
N GLY A 35 -5.59 -8.63 -10.64
CA GLY A 35 -6.60 -8.15 -11.58
C GLY A 35 -6.44 -6.68 -11.95
N PRO A 36 -7.31 -6.18 -12.85
CA PRO A 36 -7.23 -4.81 -13.36
C PRO A 36 -7.65 -3.78 -12.32
N VAL A 37 -7.16 -2.54 -12.51
CA VAL A 37 -7.56 -1.38 -11.68
C VAL A 37 -9.05 -1.07 -11.87
N LYS A 38 -9.78 -0.98 -10.76
CA LYS A 38 -11.21 -0.60 -10.73
C LYS A 38 -11.42 0.88 -10.52
N GLN A 39 -10.68 1.46 -9.58
CA GLN A 39 -10.70 2.89 -9.29
C GLN A 39 -9.30 3.38 -8.99
N LYS A 40 -9.04 4.67 -9.28
CA LYS A 40 -7.80 5.30 -8.90
C LYS A 40 -7.98 6.76 -8.52
N THR A 41 -7.19 7.19 -7.54
CA THR A 41 -7.09 8.59 -7.10
C THR A 41 -5.68 9.08 -7.38
N ARG A 42 -5.58 10.22 -8.06
CA ARG A 42 -4.28 10.84 -8.39
C ARG A 42 -3.76 11.67 -7.22
N LEU A 43 -2.48 11.50 -6.90
CA LEU A 43 -1.70 12.38 -6.05
C LEU A 43 -0.53 12.95 -6.86
N ASN A 44 -0.22 14.23 -6.64
CA ASN A 44 1.03 14.78 -7.14
C ASN A 44 2.20 14.17 -6.35
N THR A 45 3.13 13.53 -7.04
CA THR A 45 4.21 12.76 -6.40
C THR A 45 5.06 13.63 -5.47
N ARG A 46 5.40 14.84 -5.89
CA ARG A 46 6.24 15.75 -5.08
C ARG A 46 5.56 16.19 -3.79
N VAL A 47 4.25 16.45 -3.84
CA VAL A 47 3.48 16.76 -2.63
C VAL A 47 3.37 15.52 -1.74
N PHE A 48 3.20 14.34 -2.34
CA PHE A 48 3.09 13.09 -1.60
C PHE A 48 4.40 12.70 -0.89
N GLU A 49 5.56 12.92 -1.52
CA GLU A 49 6.89 12.72 -0.92
C GLU A 49 7.07 13.49 0.40
N ALA A 50 6.57 14.72 0.49
CA ALA A 50 6.63 15.50 1.73
C ALA A 50 5.90 14.81 2.92
N PHE A 51 4.83 14.06 2.63
CA PHE A 51 4.13 13.28 3.66
C PHE A 51 4.86 11.98 4.01
N ILE A 52 5.48 11.35 3.02
CA ILE A 52 6.27 10.11 3.18
C ILE A 52 7.52 10.36 4.05
N ASP A 53 8.14 11.53 3.93
CA ASP A 53 9.36 11.87 4.68
C ASP A 53 9.12 12.16 6.16
N THR A 54 7.89 12.42 6.56
CA THR A 54 7.52 12.74 7.95
C THR A 54 6.90 11.58 8.71
N HIS A 55 6.68 10.43 8.05
CA HIS A 55 6.01 9.28 8.63
C HIS A 55 6.71 7.99 8.23
N GLU A 56 6.89 7.05 9.16
CA GLU A 56 7.44 5.72 8.84
C GLU A 56 6.45 4.85 8.06
N HIS A 57 5.15 5.07 8.27
CA HIS A 57 4.07 4.34 7.63
C HIS A 57 2.91 5.29 7.33
N LEU A 58 2.18 5.00 6.27
CA LEU A 58 0.97 5.71 5.89
C LEU A 58 -0.19 4.71 5.78
N MET A 59 -1.36 5.16 6.18
CA MET A 59 -2.60 4.38 6.20
C MET A 59 -3.56 4.93 5.16
N PHE A 60 -4.05 4.10 4.26
CA PHE A 60 -4.88 4.51 3.14
C PHE A 60 -6.26 3.86 3.20
N LYS A 61 -7.28 4.66 2.90
CA LYS A 61 -8.62 4.16 2.60
C LYS A 61 -9.18 4.92 1.40
N MET A 62 -9.76 4.19 0.46
CA MET A 62 -10.41 4.77 -0.70
C MET A 62 -11.92 4.46 -0.70
N ASP A 63 -12.73 5.47 -0.98
CA ASP A 63 -14.17 5.34 -1.22
C ASP A 63 -14.55 6.21 -2.43
N LYS A 64 -15.16 5.62 -3.46
CA LYS A 64 -15.62 6.32 -4.68
C LYS A 64 -14.60 7.32 -5.25
N ALA A 65 -13.37 6.86 -5.48
CA ALA A 65 -12.25 7.68 -5.98
C ALA A 65 -11.87 8.91 -5.11
N LYS A 66 -12.31 8.92 -3.84
CA LYS A 66 -11.82 9.82 -2.81
C LYS A 66 -10.93 9.04 -1.85
N ILE A 67 -9.96 9.72 -1.27
CA ILE A 67 -8.99 9.09 -0.39
C ILE A 67 -8.89 9.78 0.97
N ASN A 68 -8.81 8.95 2.00
CA ASN A 68 -8.28 9.35 3.30
C ASN A 68 -6.89 8.75 3.47
N VAL A 69 -5.95 9.59 3.90
CA VAL A 69 -4.58 9.18 4.24
C VAL A 69 -4.32 9.60 5.68
N LEU A 70 -3.93 8.64 6.51
CA LEU A 70 -3.57 8.88 7.90
C LEU A 70 -2.08 8.57 8.10
N GLY A 71 -1.45 9.31 8.99
CA GLY A 71 -0.09 9.07 9.43
C GLY A 71 -0.03 8.25 10.72
N ARG A 72 1.00 8.52 11.53
CA ARG A 72 1.20 7.91 12.84
C ARG A 72 -0.01 8.18 13.74
N ASN A 73 -0.38 7.19 14.54
CA ASN A 73 -1.51 7.27 15.49
C ASN A 73 -2.86 7.64 14.82
N ARG A 74 -3.05 7.28 13.54
CA ARG A 74 -4.27 7.60 12.77
C ARG A 74 -4.54 9.11 12.64
N ILE A 75 -3.52 9.95 12.76
CA ILE A 75 -3.63 11.40 12.54
C ILE A 75 -3.89 11.67 11.05
N PRO A 76 -4.96 12.39 10.67
CA PRO A 76 -5.26 12.67 9.27
C PRO A 76 -4.20 13.54 8.59
N ILE A 77 -3.76 13.12 7.40
CA ILE A 77 -2.91 13.89 6.48
C ILE A 77 -3.77 14.40 5.32
N ILE A 78 -4.58 13.50 4.74
CA ILE A 78 -5.58 13.83 3.71
C ILE A 78 -6.93 13.30 4.22
N LYS A 79 -7.95 14.15 4.24
CA LYS A 79 -9.32 13.78 4.61
C LYS A 79 -10.30 14.29 3.56
N GLN A 80 -10.83 13.40 2.73
CA GLN A 80 -11.80 13.72 1.67
C GLN A 80 -13.20 13.17 1.94
N PHE A 81 -13.33 12.27 2.91
CA PHE A 81 -14.62 11.75 3.38
C PHE A 81 -14.58 11.43 4.88
N GLU A 82 -15.76 11.30 5.47
CA GLU A 82 -15.89 10.90 6.87
C GLU A 82 -15.78 9.38 7.00
N SER A 83 -15.01 8.93 7.99
CA SER A 83 -14.80 7.52 8.33
C SER A 83 -14.96 7.35 9.84
N SER A 84 -15.62 6.28 10.28
CA SER A 84 -15.64 5.95 11.70
C SER A 84 -14.25 5.53 12.20
N ALA A 85 -14.03 5.62 13.52
CA ALA A 85 -12.71 5.38 14.11
C ALA A 85 -12.25 3.92 13.99
N ASP A 86 -13.19 2.99 13.87
CA ASP A 86 -13.03 1.54 13.76
C ASP A 86 -12.85 1.04 12.33
N GLU A 87 -12.95 1.92 11.32
CA GLU A 87 -12.76 1.48 9.94
C GLU A 87 -11.33 1.00 9.68
N VAL A 88 -11.23 -0.02 8.83
CA VAL A 88 -9.97 -0.61 8.37
C VAL A 88 -9.30 0.29 7.33
N TYR A 89 -8.01 0.53 7.52
CA TYR A 89 -7.14 1.23 6.58
C TYR A 89 -5.99 0.29 6.18
N HIS A 90 -5.51 0.41 4.95
CA HIS A 90 -4.37 -0.34 4.44
C HIS A 90 -3.07 0.37 4.80
N LEU A 91 -2.17 -0.32 5.51
CA LEU A 91 -0.90 0.22 5.97
C LEU A 91 0.22 -0.07 4.96
N PHE A 92 0.97 0.95 4.58
CA PHE A 92 2.17 0.82 3.75
C PHE A 92 3.38 1.45 4.45
N SER A 93 4.53 0.78 4.38
CA SER A 93 5.81 1.37 4.78
C SER A 93 6.18 2.50 3.83
N SER A 94 6.56 3.64 4.41
CA SER A 94 7.06 4.79 3.66
C SER A 94 8.35 4.49 2.90
N GLU A 95 9.14 3.51 3.35
CA GLU A 95 10.33 3.04 2.63
C GLU A 95 9.97 2.42 1.28
N VAL A 96 8.96 1.55 1.26
CA VAL A 96 8.47 0.91 0.04
C VAL A 96 7.87 1.94 -0.92
N ILE A 97 7.09 2.90 -0.40
CA ILE A 97 6.53 3.97 -1.23
C ILE A 97 7.65 4.84 -1.84
N ARG A 98 8.71 5.13 -1.07
CA ARG A 98 9.87 5.87 -1.56
C ARG A 98 10.61 5.09 -2.65
N GLU A 99 10.79 3.77 -2.47
CA GLU A 99 11.39 2.91 -3.48
C GLU A 99 10.54 2.89 -4.77
N LEU A 100 9.22 2.75 -4.65
CA LEU A 100 8.28 2.78 -5.76
C LEU A 100 8.41 4.09 -6.56
N ILE A 101 8.37 5.23 -5.88
CA ILE A 101 8.52 6.56 -6.50
C ILE A 101 9.90 6.71 -7.16
N GLY A 102 10.96 6.24 -6.49
CA GLY A 102 12.33 6.28 -7.01
C GLY A 102 12.52 5.45 -8.28
N LYS A 103 11.81 4.32 -8.41
CA LYS A 103 11.80 3.49 -9.63
C LYS A 103 10.94 4.10 -10.74
N GLY A 104 9.72 4.52 -10.41
CA GLY A 104 8.75 5.00 -11.38
C GLY A 104 9.05 6.37 -11.98
N LYS A 105 9.61 7.29 -11.17
CA LYS A 105 9.98 8.66 -11.56
C LYS A 105 8.88 9.43 -12.30
N ASN A 106 7.62 9.07 -12.08
CA ASN A 106 6.47 9.72 -12.68
C ASN A 106 6.03 10.89 -11.78
N PRO A 107 5.63 12.05 -12.33
CA PRO A 107 5.12 13.18 -11.54
C PRO A 107 3.77 12.89 -10.85
N ASN A 108 3.11 11.79 -11.20
CA ASN A 108 1.85 11.36 -10.63
C ASN A 108 1.99 9.99 -9.98
N THR A 109 1.52 9.89 -8.73
CA THR A 109 1.34 8.64 -8.02
C THR A 109 -0.15 8.38 -7.92
N TYR A 110 -0.59 7.15 -8.12
CA TYR A 110 -2.00 6.79 -8.02
C TYR A 110 -2.19 5.83 -6.86
N ILE A 111 -3.29 6.04 -6.13
CA ILE A 111 -3.78 5.06 -5.17
C ILE A 111 -4.94 4.34 -5.84
N GLU A 112 -4.87 3.02 -5.89
CA GLU A 112 -5.69 2.19 -6.76
C GLU A 112 -6.41 1.13 -5.93
N THR A 113 -7.66 0.83 -6.30
CA THR A 113 -8.32 -0.41 -5.88
C THR A 113 -8.36 -1.36 -7.04
N ARG A 114 -7.96 -2.59 -6.76
CA ARG A 114 -8.20 -3.79 -7.57
C ARG A 114 -9.26 -4.62 -6.86
N GLU A 115 -9.56 -5.83 -7.34
CA GLU A 115 -10.66 -6.64 -6.77
C GLU A 115 -10.57 -6.79 -5.25
N GLU A 116 -9.42 -7.24 -4.73
CA GLU A 116 -9.27 -7.54 -3.30
C GLU A 116 -8.21 -6.69 -2.60
N VAL A 117 -7.49 -5.82 -3.33
CA VAL A 117 -6.34 -5.09 -2.78
C VAL A 117 -6.37 -3.61 -3.09
N LEU A 118 -5.86 -2.82 -2.15
CA LEU A 118 -5.42 -1.46 -2.39
C LEU A 118 -3.95 -1.49 -2.81
N SER A 119 -3.59 -0.72 -3.83
CA SER A 119 -2.22 -0.64 -4.36
C SER A 119 -1.83 0.81 -4.64
N ILE A 120 -0.53 1.06 -4.81
CA ILE A 120 0.02 2.40 -5.06
C ILE A 120 0.87 2.30 -6.32
N SER A 121 0.57 3.06 -7.37
CA SER A 121 1.32 3.00 -8.62
C SER A 121 2.08 4.30 -8.91
N ASN A 122 3.25 4.18 -9.54
CA ASN A 122 4.03 5.29 -10.08
C ASN A 122 4.76 4.83 -11.35
N GLY A 123 4.44 5.44 -12.49
CA GLY A 123 4.97 4.98 -13.77
C GLY A 123 4.45 3.59 -14.12
N ILE A 124 5.36 2.66 -14.41
CA ILE A 124 5.05 1.25 -14.74
C ILE A 124 5.12 0.32 -13.52
N TYR A 125 5.26 0.87 -12.32
CA TYR A 125 5.42 0.10 -11.09
C TYR A 125 4.20 0.29 -10.18
N VAL A 126 3.87 -0.76 -9.40
CA VAL A 126 2.72 -0.88 -8.49
C VAL A 126 3.16 -1.49 -7.16
#